data_AF-A0A9P0NR35-F1
#
_entry.id   AF-A0A9P0NR35-F1
#
_cell.length_a   1.000
_cell.length_b   1.000
_cell.length_c   1.000
_cell.angle_alpha   90.00
_cell.angle_beta   90.00
_cell.angle_gamma   90.00
#
_symmetry.space_group_name_H-M   'P 1'
#
loop_
_entity.id
_entity.type
_entity.pdbx_description
1 polymer ?
#
loop_
_entity_poly.entity_id
_entity_poly.type
_entity_poly.pdbx_seq_one_letter_code
_entity_poly.pdbx_strand_id
1 'polypeptide(L)'
;MNNETLLLVLILVVCVLQTITNQSSSCSRHLQRPKHEYHLTKECAASNMRTVASSNATDLESCVQLATTKNAFAFTYANFSEDMESTLSSTCNVFDCPEFHSFLLTANVSMYDYYSMFSKPLRKYLLPTYNCNEQYE
;
A
#
# COMPACT_ATOMS: atom_id res chain seq x y z
N MET A 1 -39.02 -51.71 16.17
CA MET A 1 -38.56 -50.33 16.45
C MET A 1 -39.73 -49.60 17.06
N ASN A 2 -39.57 -49.13 18.30
CA ASN A 2 -40.65 -48.52 19.06
C ASN A 2 -40.76 -47.04 18.66
N ASN A 3 -41.95 -46.45 18.70
CA ASN A 3 -42.16 -45.05 18.29
C ASN A 3 -41.24 -44.07 19.06
N GLU A 4 -40.93 -44.37 20.32
CA GLU A 4 -39.96 -43.65 21.15
C GLU A 4 -38.55 -43.64 20.54
N THR A 5 -38.10 -44.78 20.01
CA THR A 5 -36.77 -44.89 19.37
C THR A 5 -36.71 -44.15 18.03
N LEU A 6 -37.83 -44.10 17.29
CA LEU A 6 -37.92 -43.34 16.04
C LEU A 6 -37.88 -41.82 16.32
N LEU A 7 -38.57 -41.38 17.38
CA LEU A 7 -38.60 -39.98 17.80
C LEU A 7 -37.20 -39.47 18.20
N LEU A 8 -36.46 -40.25 18.98
CA LEU A 8 -35.10 -39.92 19.40
C LEU A 8 -34.14 -39.81 18.22
N VAL A 9 -34.26 -40.71 17.23
CA VAL A 9 -33.43 -40.67 16.01
C VAL A 9 -33.75 -39.42 15.18
N LEU A 10 -35.02 -39.04 15.05
CA LEU A 10 -35.42 -37.83 14.33
C LEU A 10 -34.89 -36.56 15.00
N ILE A 11 -34.93 -36.48 16.34
CA ILE A 11 -34.39 -35.34 17.10
C ILE A 11 -32.88 -35.22 16.87
N LEU A 12 -32.14 -36.33 16.93
CA LEU A 12 -30.69 -36.34 16.69
C LEU A 12 -30.34 -35.85 15.28
N VAL A 13 -31.08 -36.28 14.26
CA VAL A 13 -30.86 -35.85 12.87
C VAL A 13 -31.08 -34.34 12.72
N VAL A 14 -32.14 -33.79 13.32
CA VAL A 14 -32.43 -32.34 13.28
C VAL A 14 -31.35 -31.55 14.00
N CYS A 15 -30.87 -32.00 15.16
CA CYS A 15 -29.79 -31.34 15.89
C CYS A 15 -28.49 -31.28 15.08
N VAL A 16 -28.12 -32.38 14.40
CA VAL A 16 -26.91 -32.40 13.56
C VAL A 16 -27.02 -31.43 12.38
N LEU A 17 -28.18 -31.37 11.72
CA LEU A 17 -28.42 -30.44 10.61
C LEU A 17 -28.31 -28.95 11.01
N GLN A 18 -28.68 -28.60 12.24
CA GLN A 18 -28.59 -27.22 12.75
C GLN A 18 -27.16 -26.77 13.08
N THR A 19 -26.25 -27.71 13.36
CA THR A 19 -24.83 -27.38 13.64
C THR A 19 -24.03 -27.01 12.40
N ILE A 20 -24.52 -27.33 11.19
CA ILE A 20 -23.82 -27.09 9.92
C ILE A 20 -24.06 -25.67 9.40
N THR A 21 -25.13 -24.98 9.81
CA THR A 21 -25.57 -23.71 9.21
C THR A 21 -25.09 -22.44 9.93
N ASN A 22 -24.35 -22.56 11.05
CA ASN A 22 -23.92 -21.41 11.86
C ASN A 22 -22.40 -21.18 11.84
N GLN A 23 -21.78 -21.22 10.67
CA GLN A 23 -20.41 -20.72 10.50
C GLN A 23 -20.44 -19.39 9.74
N SER A 24 -20.91 -18.35 10.43
CA SER A 24 -20.71 -16.97 9.99
C SER A 24 -19.21 -16.67 9.98
N SER A 25 -18.65 -16.63 8.77
CA SER A 25 -17.25 -16.40 8.44
C SER A 25 -16.81 -14.97 8.77
N SER A 26 -16.78 -14.60 10.05
CA SER A 26 -16.31 -13.28 10.48
C SER A 26 -14.85 -13.03 10.06
N CYS A 27 -14.05 -14.09 9.89
CA CYS A 27 -12.66 -14.01 9.42
C CYS A 27 -12.55 -13.62 7.93
N SER A 28 -13.56 -13.92 7.10
CA SER A 28 -13.52 -13.62 5.65
C SER A 28 -13.74 -12.15 5.33
N ARG A 29 -14.31 -11.36 6.25
CA ARG A 29 -14.42 -9.90 6.07
C ARG A 29 -13.07 -9.19 6.14
N HIS A 30 -12.07 -9.76 6.81
CA HIS A 30 -10.70 -9.23 6.85
C HIS A 30 -9.85 -9.62 5.63
N LEU A 31 -10.33 -10.51 4.76
CA LEU A 31 -9.63 -10.87 3.51
C LEU A 31 -9.82 -9.82 2.40
N GLN A 32 -10.84 -8.96 2.50
CA GLN A 32 -10.95 -7.81 1.62
C GLN A 32 -9.99 -6.73 2.12
N ARG A 33 -8.70 -6.87 1.75
CA ARG A 33 -7.74 -5.79 1.95
C ARG A 33 -8.25 -4.55 1.23
N PRO A 34 -8.32 -3.38 1.89
CA PRO A 34 -8.63 -2.13 1.23
C PRO A 34 -7.71 -1.99 0.01
N LYS A 35 -8.27 -1.54 -1.12
CA LYS A 35 -7.44 -1.19 -2.27
C LYS A 35 -6.44 -0.13 -1.82
N HIS A 36 -5.15 -0.44 -1.90
CA HIS A 36 -4.11 0.50 -1.48
C HIS A 36 -4.05 1.59 -2.56
N GLU A 37 -4.51 2.79 -2.22
CA GLU A 37 -4.39 3.95 -3.10
C GLU A 37 -3.27 4.84 -2.55
N TYR A 38 -2.29 5.11 -3.40
CA TYR A 38 -1.14 5.93 -3.05
C TYR A 38 -1.28 7.28 -3.71
N HIS A 39 -1.01 8.34 -2.94
CA HIS A 39 -1.14 9.70 -3.43
C HIS A 39 0.20 10.42 -3.36
N LEU A 40 0.51 11.16 -4.43
CA LEU A 40 1.64 12.08 -4.43
C LEU A 40 1.44 13.09 -3.32
N THR A 41 2.39 13.09 -2.39
CA THR A 41 2.36 13.90 -1.17
C THR A 41 3.35 15.04 -1.24
N LYS A 42 4.51 14.80 -1.87
CA LYS A 42 5.58 15.79 -2.03
C LYS A 42 6.46 15.40 -3.21
N GLU A 43 6.73 16.36 -4.09
CA GLU A 43 7.73 16.22 -5.15
C GLU A 43 9.13 16.53 -4.61
N CYS A 44 10.17 16.05 -5.29
CA CYS A 44 11.58 16.29 -4.94
C CYS A 44 11.89 16.01 -3.45
N ALA A 45 11.39 14.88 -2.94
CA ALA A 45 11.46 14.52 -1.53
C ALA A 45 12.23 13.21 -1.31
N ALA A 46 13.17 13.22 -0.35
CA ALA A 46 13.80 12.01 0.15
C ALA A 46 13.19 11.63 1.50
N SER A 47 12.90 10.34 1.67
CA SER A 47 12.44 9.76 2.93
C SER A 47 13.61 9.09 3.64
N ASN A 48 13.70 9.29 4.96
CA ASN A 48 14.69 8.59 5.80
C ASN A 48 14.07 7.36 6.49
N MET A 49 12.82 7.01 6.14
CA MET A 49 12.17 5.81 6.64
C MET A 49 12.90 4.55 6.20
N ARG A 50 12.70 3.48 6.98
CA ARG A 50 13.30 2.19 6.69
C ARG A 50 12.76 1.61 5.39
N THR A 51 13.65 1.39 4.42
CA THR A 51 13.32 0.70 3.18
C THR A 51 13.05 -0.78 3.45
N VAL A 52 11.86 -1.28 3.10
CA VAL A 52 11.50 -2.71 3.15
C VAL A 52 11.75 -3.45 1.84
N ALA A 53 11.78 -2.71 0.73
CA ALA A 53 12.14 -3.22 -0.58
C ALA A 53 12.55 -2.07 -1.50
N SER A 54 13.39 -2.38 -2.47
CA SER A 54 13.75 -1.46 -3.53
C SER A 54 13.85 -2.20 -4.86
N SER A 55 13.59 -1.49 -5.96
CA SER A 55 13.74 -2.01 -7.31
C SER A 55 14.03 -0.89 -8.31
N ASN A 56 14.52 -1.26 -9.48
CA ASN A 56 14.52 -0.40 -10.65
C ASN A 56 13.18 -0.55 -11.35
N ALA A 57 12.23 0.32 -11.00
CA ALA A 57 10.96 0.47 -11.68
C ALA A 57 11.11 1.39 -12.90
N THR A 58 10.59 0.95 -14.04
CA THR A 58 10.55 1.72 -15.30
C THR A 58 9.42 2.76 -15.33
N ASP A 59 8.41 2.54 -14.51
CA ASP A 59 7.20 3.32 -14.45
C ASP A 59 6.63 3.31 -13.02
N LEU A 60 5.76 4.28 -12.74
CA LEU A 60 5.17 4.45 -11.41
C LEU A 60 4.31 3.25 -11.00
N GLU A 61 3.62 2.60 -11.94
CA GLU A 61 2.73 1.47 -11.64
C GLU A 61 3.51 0.26 -11.14
N SER A 62 4.67 -0.03 -11.75
CA SER A 62 5.59 -1.05 -11.28
C SER A 62 6.04 -0.81 -9.83
N CYS A 63 6.26 0.44 -9.43
CA CYS A 63 6.59 0.79 -8.04
C CYS A 63 5.39 0.62 -7.09
N VAL A 64 4.18 0.98 -7.54
CA VAL A 64 2.93 0.75 -6.79
C VAL A 64 2.68 -0.75 -6.59
N GLN A 65 2.96 -1.59 -7.59
CA GLN A 65 2.84 -3.04 -7.50
C GLN A 65 3.82 -3.62 -6.47
N LEU A 66 5.06 -3.15 -6.44
CA LEU A 66 6.04 -3.54 -5.42
C LEU A 66 5.56 -3.14 -4.02
N ALA A 67 5.11 -1.89 -3.84
CA ALA A 67 4.60 -1.40 -2.56
C ALA A 67 3.41 -2.21 -2.05
N THR A 68 2.47 -2.52 -2.95
CA THR A 68 1.30 -3.36 -2.63
C THR A 68 1.69 -4.78 -2.26
N THR A 69 2.62 -5.38 -3.01
CA THR A 69 3.12 -6.75 -2.74
C THR A 69 3.81 -6.82 -1.37
N LYS A 70 4.50 -5.75 -0.99
CA LYS A 70 5.21 -5.65 0.30
C LYS A 70 4.35 -5.14 1.45
N ASN A 71 3.06 -4.86 1.23
CA ASN A 71 2.14 -4.24 2.20
C ASN A 71 2.74 -2.96 2.81
N ALA A 72 3.36 -2.16 1.97
CA ALA A 72 3.96 -0.90 2.37
C ALA A 72 2.95 0.23 2.43
N PHE A 73 3.28 1.28 3.17
CA PHE A 73 2.38 2.43 3.36
C PHE A 73 2.84 3.69 2.61
N ALA A 74 4.09 3.69 2.16
CA ALA A 74 4.67 4.78 1.40
C ALA A 74 5.79 4.25 0.50
N PHE A 75 6.11 5.03 -0.53
CA PHE A 75 7.26 4.79 -1.39
C PHE A 75 7.77 6.10 -2.00
N THR A 76 9.00 6.08 -2.47
CA THR A 76 9.59 7.11 -3.33
C THR A 76 9.80 6.53 -4.72
N TYR A 77 9.42 7.29 -5.75
CA TYR A 77 9.62 6.92 -7.15
C TYR A 77 10.36 8.02 -7.90
N ALA A 78 11.36 7.62 -8.67
CA ALA A 78 12.19 8.48 -9.49
C ALA A 78 11.87 8.21 -10.97
N ASN A 79 11.45 9.24 -11.69
CA ASN A 79 11.17 9.15 -13.12
C ASN A 79 12.36 9.67 -13.92
N PHE A 80 13.28 8.78 -14.33
CA PHE A 80 14.43 9.15 -15.16
C PHE A 80 14.36 8.51 -16.53
N SER A 81 14.66 9.32 -17.54
CA SER A 81 15.22 8.87 -18.81
C SER A 81 16.69 8.50 -18.61
N GLU A 82 17.15 7.50 -19.36
CA GLU A 82 18.40 6.71 -19.28
C GLU A 82 19.72 7.46 -18.93
N ASP A 83 19.80 8.80 -19.03
CA ASP A 83 21.03 9.58 -18.84
C ASP A 83 21.39 9.95 -17.37
N MET A 84 20.48 9.73 -16.40
CA MET A 84 20.72 9.99 -14.96
C MET A 84 20.84 8.72 -14.10
N GLU A 85 20.97 7.55 -14.72
CA GLU A 85 20.96 6.24 -14.05
C GLU A 85 22.19 6.01 -13.13
N SER A 86 23.30 6.70 -13.37
CA SER A 86 24.59 6.38 -12.73
C SER A 86 24.72 6.74 -11.24
N THR A 87 23.76 7.45 -10.64
CA THR A 87 23.83 7.87 -9.22
C THR A 87 22.72 7.29 -8.33
N LEU A 88 21.68 6.65 -8.88
CA LEU A 88 20.61 6.05 -8.08
C LEU A 88 20.89 4.57 -7.81
N SER A 89 20.83 4.17 -6.55
CA SER A 89 20.86 2.75 -6.18
C SER A 89 19.58 2.01 -6.60
N SER A 90 18.47 2.74 -6.75
CA SER A 90 17.15 2.20 -7.11
C SER A 90 16.20 3.33 -7.51
N THR A 91 15.35 3.15 -8.52
CA THR A 91 14.33 4.15 -8.90
C THR A 91 13.07 4.08 -8.04
N CYS A 92 12.84 2.96 -7.35
CA CYS A 92 11.71 2.75 -6.44
C CYS A 92 12.22 2.28 -5.08
N ASN A 93 11.85 2.99 -4.01
CA ASN A 93 12.10 2.57 -2.63
C ASN A 93 10.80 2.55 -1.85
N VAL A 94 10.56 1.47 -1.13
CA VAL A 94 9.28 1.17 -0.49
C VAL A 94 9.48 1.11 1.03
N PHE A 95 8.57 1.71 1.81
CA PHE A 95 8.72 1.90 3.26
C PHE A 95 7.61 1.22 4.07
N ASP A 96 7.97 0.66 5.24
CA ASP A 96 7.03 0.08 6.23
C ASP A 96 6.27 1.13 7.03
N CYS A 97 6.65 2.40 6.97
CA CYS A 97 6.01 3.49 7.68
C CYS A 97 5.93 4.72 6.77
N PRO A 98 4.81 5.45 6.78
CA PRO A 98 4.75 6.76 6.15
C PRO A 98 5.46 7.79 7.04
N GLU A 99 6.04 8.80 6.40
CA GLU A 99 6.40 10.06 7.06
C GLU A 99 5.15 10.74 7.63
N PHE A 100 5.15 11.01 8.94
CA PHE A 100 4.01 11.63 9.63
C PHE A 100 3.80 13.09 9.21
N HIS A 101 4.88 13.76 8.82
CA HIS A 101 4.85 15.15 8.41
C HIS A 101 5.73 15.41 7.19
N SER A 102 5.19 16.17 6.24
CA SER A 102 5.87 16.52 4.98
C SER A 102 7.16 17.35 5.17
N PHE A 103 7.38 17.92 6.36
CA PHE A 103 8.63 18.62 6.71
C PHE A 103 9.77 17.67 7.11
N LEU A 104 9.46 16.43 7.51
CA LEU A 104 10.46 15.41 7.83
C LEU A 104 11.08 14.81 6.56
N LEU A 105 10.35 14.89 5.45
CA LEU A 105 10.89 14.61 4.12
C LEU A 105 12.00 15.60 3.80
N THR A 106 13.22 15.09 3.73
CA THR A 106 14.41 15.89 3.45
C THR A 106 14.27 16.45 2.03
N ALA A 107 14.14 17.77 1.92
CA ALA A 107 14.00 18.49 0.67
C ALA A 107 15.39 18.88 0.12
N ASN A 108 16.30 17.92 0.05
CA ASN A 108 17.61 18.17 -0.54
C ASN A 108 17.55 17.62 -1.95
N VAL A 109 17.27 18.48 -2.95
CA VAL A 109 17.17 18.19 -4.42
C VAL A 109 17.05 16.69 -4.69
N SER A 110 15.94 16.12 -4.25
CA SER A 110 15.76 14.69 -4.35
C SER A 110 15.24 14.41 -5.74
N MET A 111 15.84 13.41 -6.33
CA MET A 111 15.47 12.83 -7.61
C MET A 111 14.14 12.03 -7.54
N TYR A 112 13.52 11.98 -6.36
CA TYR A 112 12.34 11.18 -6.09
C TYR A 112 11.12 12.02 -5.73
N ASP A 113 9.97 11.52 -6.15
CA ASP A 113 8.67 11.93 -5.68
C ASP A 113 8.17 10.97 -4.59
N TYR A 114 7.59 11.52 -3.52
CA TYR A 114 7.12 10.76 -2.38
C TYR A 114 5.60 10.54 -2.42
N TYR A 115 5.21 9.28 -2.30
CA TYR A 115 3.84 8.80 -2.34
C TYR A 115 3.46 8.11 -1.03
N SER A 116 2.25 8.32 -0.56
CA SER A 116 1.75 7.72 0.69
C SER A 116 0.27 7.38 0.60
N MET A 117 -0.14 6.33 1.32
CA MET A 117 -1.55 5.95 1.49
C MET A 117 -2.31 6.85 2.47
N PHE A 118 -1.60 7.54 3.36
CA PHE A 118 -2.23 8.30 4.46
C PHE A 118 -2.26 9.80 4.23
N SER A 119 -1.79 10.25 3.07
CA SER A 119 -1.67 11.67 2.75
C SER A 119 -2.84 12.13 1.88
N LYS A 120 -3.26 13.38 2.09
CA LYS A 120 -4.20 14.03 1.19
C LYS A 120 -3.50 14.25 -0.17
N PRO A 121 -4.14 13.95 -1.31
CA PRO A 121 -3.55 14.22 -2.61
C PRO A 121 -3.16 15.68 -2.74
N LEU A 122 -1.96 15.96 -3.26
CA LEU A 122 -1.60 17.33 -3.65
C LEU A 122 -2.63 17.86 -4.67
N ARG A 123 -3.13 19.09 -4.44
CA ARG A 123 -4.06 19.72 -5.39
C ARG A 123 -3.31 20.03 -6.68
N LYS A 124 -3.78 19.49 -7.81
CA LYS A 124 -3.23 19.70 -9.17
C LYS A 124 -2.97 21.17 -9.54
N TYR A 125 -3.71 22.12 -8.96
CA TYR A 125 -3.54 23.57 -9.22
C TYR A 125 -2.36 24.22 -8.50
N LEU A 126 -1.64 23.47 -7.65
CA LEU A 126 -0.43 23.91 -6.97
C LEU A 126 0.84 23.27 -7.56
N LEU A 127 0.74 22.63 -8.73
CA LEU A 127 1.89 22.04 -9.43
C LEU A 127 2.34 22.99 -10.54
N PRO A 128 3.16 24.04 -10.26
CA PRO A 128 4.09 24.48 -11.28
C PRO A 128 4.95 23.27 -11.64
N THR A 129 5.35 23.15 -12.90
CA THR A 129 6.30 22.13 -13.35
C THR A 129 7.57 22.25 -12.52
N TYR A 130 7.65 21.53 -11.40
CA TYR A 130 8.71 21.69 -10.42
C TYR A 130 9.96 21.04 -10.98
N ASN A 131 10.87 21.87 -11.47
CA ASN A 131 12.22 21.45 -11.79
C ASN A 131 12.97 21.40 -10.44
N CYS A 132 13.34 20.20 -9.97
CA CYS A 132 14.05 20.04 -8.70
C CYS A 132 15.38 20.82 -8.63
N ASN A 133 15.85 21.37 -9.76
CA ASN A 133 17.07 22.17 -9.88
C ASN A 133 16.87 23.70 -9.64
N GLU A 134 15.64 24.21 -9.58
CA GLU A 134 15.36 25.66 -9.48
C GLU A 134 15.18 26.18 -8.03
N GLN A 135 15.39 25.34 -7.01
CA GLN A 135 15.23 25.75 -5.60
C GLN A 135 16.44 26.51 -5.00
N TYR A 136 17.37 26.98 -5.83
CA TYR A 136 18.59 27.71 -5.42
C TYR A 136 18.83 29.03 -6.18
N GLU A 137 17.80 29.85 -6.38
CA GLU A 137 17.97 31.29 -6.63
C GLU A 137 17.34 32.13 -5.51
#